data_AF-A0A7Y5RM58-F1
#
_entry.id   AF-A0A7Y5RM58-F1
#
_cell.length_a   1.000
_cell.length_b   1.000
_cell.length_c   1.000
_cell.angle_alpha   90.00
_cell.angle_beta   90.00
_cell.angle_gamma   90.00
#
_symmetry.space_group_name_H-M   'P 1'
#
loop_
_entity.id
_entity.type
_entity.pdbx_description
1 polymer ?
#
loop_
_entity_poly.entity_id
_entity_poly.type
_entity_poly.pdbx_seq_one_letter_code
_entity_poly.pdbx_strand_id
1 'polypeptide(L)'
;QVPTDDDARTSLPLALYAVASARMFRRPCRRVELHHVPSGTVAAHEHTDESLGRKVAEAESIASDLRRADAEFKELGVESTRFQPRPSAICSWCDFRAHCAEGQQVGPEKSDWAGLEPSGYDSAREPDGA
;
A
#
# COMPACT_ATOMS: atom_id res chain seq x y z
N GLN A 1 12.67 -4.87 0.07
CA GLN A 1 12.67 -5.80 -1.08
C GLN A 1 12.65 -4.96 -2.34
N VAL A 2 13.49 -5.27 -3.34
CA VAL A 2 13.47 -4.59 -4.64
C VAL A 2 12.23 -5.06 -5.42
N PRO A 3 11.39 -4.15 -5.95
CA PRO A 3 10.19 -4.52 -6.69
C PRO A 3 10.53 -5.06 -8.08
N THR A 4 9.61 -5.85 -8.61
CA THR A 4 9.60 -6.43 -9.95
C THR A 4 8.48 -5.82 -10.79
N ASP A 5 8.53 -6.02 -12.11
CA ASP A 5 7.44 -5.61 -13.01
C ASP A 5 6.10 -6.26 -12.65
N ASP A 6 6.11 -7.42 -11.97
CA ASP A 6 4.89 -8.07 -11.48
C ASP A 6 4.24 -7.29 -10.33
N ASP A 7 5.06 -6.68 -9.46
CA ASP A 7 4.58 -5.80 -8.41
C ASP A 7 3.93 -4.54 -9.02
N ALA A 8 4.53 -3.97 -10.08
CA ALA A 8 3.93 -2.86 -10.81
C ALA A 8 2.61 -3.27 -11.51
N ARG A 9 2.58 -4.45 -12.15
CA ARG A 9 1.41 -5.00 -12.85
C ARG A 9 0.22 -5.26 -11.93
N THR A 10 0.48 -5.77 -10.73
CA THR A 10 -0.57 -6.18 -9.80
C THR A 10 -0.99 -5.07 -8.82
N SER A 11 -0.23 -3.98 -8.75
CA SER A 11 -0.52 -2.82 -7.90
C SER A 11 -1.86 -2.15 -8.23
N LEU A 12 -2.83 -2.32 -7.34
CA LEU A 12 -4.13 -1.64 -7.41
C LEU A 12 -4.00 -0.10 -7.36
N PRO A 13 -3.19 0.50 -6.45
CA PRO A 13 -3.02 1.95 -6.42
C PRO A 13 -2.49 2.54 -7.74
N LEU A 14 -1.47 1.92 -8.35
CA LEU A 14 -0.90 2.41 -9.60
C LEU A 14 -1.92 2.40 -10.74
N ALA A 15 -2.68 1.31 -10.88
CA ALA A 15 -3.73 1.20 -11.89
C ALA A 15 -4.84 2.25 -11.68
N LEU A 16 -5.26 2.51 -10.44
CA LEU A 16 -6.26 3.54 -10.14
C LEU A 16 -5.75 4.94 -10.47
N TYR A 17 -4.48 5.25 -10.22
CA TYR A 17 -3.90 6.52 -10.64
C TYR A 17 -3.86 6.66 -12.16
N ALA A 18 -3.55 5.60 -12.91
CA ALA A 18 -3.59 5.63 -14.37
C ALA A 18 -5.01 5.94 -14.90
N VAL A 19 -6.04 5.28 -14.34
CA VAL A 19 -7.46 5.53 -14.69
C VAL A 19 -7.87 6.97 -14.34
N ALA A 20 -7.55 7.42 -13.13
CA ALA A 20 -7.87 8.78 -12.67
C ALA A 20 -7.18 9.84 -13.52
N SER A 21 -5.90 9.65 -13.82
CA SER A 21 -5.11 10.55 -14.67
C SER A 21 -5.67 10.60 -16.09
N ALA A 22 -6.02 9.45 -16.67
CA ALA A 22 -6.62 9.41 -18.00
C ALA A 22 -7.93 10.18 -18.06
N ARG A 23 -8.78 10.05 -17.03
CA ARG A 23 -10.05 10.76 -16.92
C ARG A 23 -9.86 12.26 -16.70
N MET A 24 -8.94 12.66 -15.83
CA MET A 24 -8.69 14.05 -15.48
C MET A 24 -8.08 14.82 -16.67
N PHE A 25 -7.05 14.25 -17.30
CA PHE A 25 -6.33 14.89 -18.40
C PHE A 25 -6.94 14.63 -19.77
N ARG A 26 -7.94 13.73 -19.88
CA ARG A 26 -8.58 13.32 -21.13
C ARG A 26 -7.59 12.80 -22.17
N ARG A 27 -6.56 12.07 -21.71
CA ARG A 27 -5.52 11.46 -22.55
C ARG A 27 -5.28 10.01 -22.10
N PRO A 28 -5.03 9.07 -23.02
CA PRO A 28 -4.70 7.70 -22.62
C PRO A 28 -3.52 7.66 -21.64
N CYS A 29 -3.66 6.93 -20.53
CA CYS A 29 -2.63 6.69 -19.54
C CYS A 29 -2.69 5.21 -19.14
N ARG A 30 -1.63 4.46 -19.44
CA ARG A 30 -1.60 2.99 -19.37
C ARG A 30 -0.28 2.45 -18.82
N ARG A 31 0.83 3.15 -19.06
CA ARG A 31 2.12 2.90 -18.41
C ARG A 31 2.09 3.34 -16.95
N VAL A 32 2.51 2.45 -16.06
CA VAL A 32 2.76 2.73 -14.64
C VAL A 32 4.17 2.31 -14.26
N GLU A 33 4.75 3.00 -13.28
CA GLU A 33 6.11 2.74 -12.80
C GLU A 33 6.16 2.78 -11.28
N LEU A 34 6.84 1.81 -10.68
CA LEU A 34 7.14 1.73 -9.26
C LEU A 34 8.63 1.97 -9.05
N HIS A 35 8.95 3.10 -8.43
CA HIS A 35 10.31 3.57 -8.21
C HIS A 35 10.78 3.16 -6.81
N HIS A 36 11.80 2.31 -6.74
CA HIS A 36 12.43 1.92 -5.48
C HIS A 36 13.66 2.79 -5.22
N VAL A 37 13.45 3.84 -4.43
CA VAL A 37 14.45 4.89 -4.16
C VAL A 37 15.80 4.31 -3.68
N PRO A 38 15.87 3.38 -2.71
CA PRO A 38 17.16 2.92 -2.19
C PRO A 38 18.05 2.22 -3.22
N SER A 39 17.46 1.43 -4.14
CA SER A 39 18.23 0.71 -5.18
C SER A 39 18.25 1.42 -6.54
N GLY A 40 17.46 2.49 -6.70
CA GLY A 40 17.22 3.13 -8.01
C GLY A 40 16.45 2.27 -9.01
N THR A 41 15.91 1.12 -8.61
CA THR A 41 15.19 0.22 -9.51
C THR A 41 13.84 0.82 -9.89
N VAL A 42 13.50 0.76 -11.18
CA VAL A 42 12.19 1.14 -11.72
C VAL A 42 11.54 -0.11 -12.29
N ALA A 43 10.52 -0.62 -11.60
CA ALA A 43 9.65 -1.66 -12.12
C ALA A 43 8.52 -1.01 -12.94
N ALA A 44 8.21 -1.53 -14.11
CA ALA A 44 7.26 -0.91 -15.03
C ALA A 44 6.25 -1.90 -15.60
N HIS A 45 5.05 -1.41 -15.89
CA HIS A 45 4.03 -2.20 -16.57
C HIS A 45 3.19 -1.32 -17.50
N GLU A 46 2.82 -1.87 -18.67
CA GLU A 46 1.89 -1.25 -19.61
C GLU A 46 0.54 -1.98 -19.54
N HIS A 47 -0.49 -1.31 -19.05
CA HIS A 47 -1.83 -1.88 -18.97
C HIS A 47 -2.55 -1.83 -20.31
N THR A 48 -3.42 -2.81 -20.54
CA THR A 48 -4.52 -2.70 -21.51
C THR A 48 -5.77 -2.10 -20.84
N ASP A 49 -6.71 -1.57 -21.62
CA ASP A 49 -8.00 -1.10 -21.09
C ASP A 49 -8.74 -2.22 -20.35
N GLU A 50 -8.67 -3.46 -20.84
CA GLU A 50 -9.23 -4.64 -20.17
C GLU A 50 -8.57 -4.89 -18.81
N SER A 51 -7.24 -4.79 -18.72
CA SER A 51 -6.53 -4.98 -17.45
C SER A 51 -6.82 -3.85 -16.45
N LEU A 52 -6.98 -2.60 -16.90
CA LEU A 52 -7.44 -1.50 -16.05
C LEU A 52 -8.88 -1.71 -15.60
N GLY A 53 -9.76 -2.17 -16.50
CA GLY A 53 -11.14 -2.52 -16.18
C GLY A 53 -11.22 -3.57 -15.08
N ARG A 54 -10.36 -4.60 -15.11
CA ARG A 54 -10.25 -5.58 -14.02
C ARG A 54 -9.82 -4.96 -12.70
N LYS A 55 -8.89 -4.01 -12.70
CA LYS A 55 -8.46 -3.28 -11.49
C LYS A 55 -9.56 -2.38 -10.93
N VAL A 56 -10.34 -1.75 -11.80
CA VAL A 56 -11.53 -0.99 -11.38
C VAL A 56 -12.57 -1.92 -10.74
N ALA A 57 -12.87 -3.06 -11.36
CA ALA A 57 -13.81 -4.04 -10.80
C ALA A 57 -13.32 -4.59 -9.44
N GLU A 58 -12.01 -4.82 -9.28
CA GLU A 58 -11.40 -5.19 -8.00
C GLU A 58 -11.64 -4.11 -6.93
N ALA A 59 -11.40 -2.84 -7.26
CA ALA A 59 -11.67 -1.72 -6.35
C ALA A 59 -13.17 -1.58 -5.99
N GLU A 60 -14.07 -1.79 -6.96
CA GLU A 60 -15.51 -1.78 -6.72
C GLU A 60 -15.96 -2.90 -5.80
N SER A 61 -15.37 -4.10 -5.93
CA SER A 61 -15.60 -5.22 -5.03
C SER A 61 -15.21 -4.86 -3.60
N ILE A 62 -14.01 -4.30 -3.40
CA ILE A 62 -13.54 -3.83 -2.08
C ILE A 62 -14.50 -2.78 -1.53
N ALA A 63 -14.90 -1.80 -2.34
CA ALA A 63 -15.83 -0.76 -1.91
C ALA A 63 -17.20 -1.34 -1.51
N SER A 64 -17.67 -2.39 -2.18
CA SER A 64 -18.90 -3.10 -1.82
C SER A 64 -18.77 -3.79 -0.46
N ASP A 65 -17.65 -4.46 -0.21
CA ASP A 65 -17.37 -5.11 1.07
C ASP A 65 -17.29 -4.10 2.23
N LEU A 66 -16.65 -2.95 2.00
CA LEU A 66 -16.59 -1.86 2.98
C LEU A 66 -17.99 -1.30 3.31
N ARG A 67 -18.85 -1.09 2.31
CA ARG A 67 -20.23 -0.62 2.54
C ARG A 67 -21.04 -1.64 3.34
N ARG A 68 -20.85 -2.93 3.09
CA ARG A 68 -21.51 -4.00 3.84
C ARG A 68 -21.04 -4.04 5.30
N ALA A 69 -19.73 -3.89 5.53
CA ALA A 69 -19.19 -3.82 6.89
C ALA A 69 -19.70 -2.59 7.66
N ASP A 70 -19.76 -1.42 7.01
CA ASP A 70 -20.31 -0.19 7.59
C ASP A 70 -21.81 -0.32 7.93
N ALA A 71 -22.60 -0.92 7.03
CA ALA A 71 -24.01 -1.17 7.28
C ALA A 71 -24.24 -2.10 8.48
N GLU A 72 -23.49 -3.20 8.57
CA GLU A 72 -23.57 -4.11 9.71
C GLU A 72 -23.13 -3.44 11.02
N PHE A 73 -22.07 -2.62 10.99
CA PHE A 73 -21.62 -1.89 12.16
C PHE A 73 -22.66 -0.88 12.67
N LYS A 74 -23.40 -0.23 11.77
CA LYS A 74 -24.50 0.67 12.16
C LYS A 74 -25.62 -0.04 12.92
N GLU A 75 -25.84 -1.33 12.64
CA GLU A 75 -26.88 -2.14 13.28
C GLU A 75 -26.38 -2.82 14.57
N LEU A 76 -25.16 -3.39 14.55
CA LEU A 76 -24.63 -4.25 15.62
C LEU A 76 -23.59 -3.56 16.51
N GLY A 77 -23.03 -2.44 16.09
CA GLY A 77 -21.94 -1.76 16.79
C GLY A 77 -20.72 -2.66 16.99
N VAL A 78 -20.18 -2.64 18.21
CA VAL A 78 -18.98 -3.40 18.61
C VAL A 78 -19.13 -4.92 18.52
N GLU A 79 -20.37 -5.42 18.46
CA GLU A 79 -20.66 -6.86 18.31
C GLU A 79 -20.51 -7.35 16.85
N SER A 80 -20.28 -6.44 15.89
CA SER A 80 -20.03 -6.84 14.50
C SER A 80 -18.76 -7.68 14.38
N THR A 81 -18.89 -8.85 13.76
CA THR A 81 -17.76 -9.77 13.53
C THR A 81 -16.88 -9.35 12.35
N ARG A 82 -17.26 -8.31 11.60
CA ARG A 82 -16.56 -7.85 10.39
C ARG A 82 -15.20 -7.21 10.66
N PHE A 83 -14.98 -6.72 11.87
CA PHE A 83 -13.77 -6.01 12.29
C PHE A 83 -12.89 -6.85 13.23
N GLN A 84 -13.08 -8.17 13.25
CA GLN A 84 -12.25 -9.05 14.05
C GLN A 84 -10.78 -8.93 13.67
N PRO A 85 -9.87 -8.85 14.65
CA PRO A 85 -8.45 -8.77 14.37
C PRO A 85 -7.98 -10.06 13.68
N ARG A 86 -7.08 -9.90 12.70
CA ARG A 86 -6.40 -11.01 12.02
C ARG A 86 -4.91 -10.91 12.30
N PRO A 87 -4.41 -11.54 13.40
CA PRO A 87 -3.01 -11.45 13.78
C PRO A 87 -2.06 -11.87 12.65
N SER A 88 -1.03 -11.07 12.43
CA SER A 88 0.03 -11.35 11.45
C SER A 88 1.28 -10.53 11.78
N ALA A 89 2.36 -10.74 11.04
CA ALA A 89 3.64 -10.06 11.27
C ALA A 89 3.57 -8.53 11.21
N ILE A 90 2.53 -7.95 10.57
CA ILE A 90 2.36 -6.48 10.53
C ILE A 90 1.82 -5.89 11.84
N CYS A 91 1.30 -6.71 12.76
CA CYS A 91 0.72 -6.23 14.02
C CYS A 91 1.72 -5.46 14.88
N SER A 92 3.02 -5.79 14.81
CA SER A 92 4.08 -5.03 15.49
C SER A 92 4.27 -3.61 14.96
N TRP A 93 3.71 -3.28 13.79
CA TRP A 93 3.80 -1.99 13.09
C TRP A 93 2.43 -1.30 12.96
N CYS A 94 1.37 -1.84 13.57
CA CYS A 94 0.01 -1.36 13.36
C CYS A 94 -0.33 -0.19 14.29
N ASP A 95 -0.79 0.93 13.73
CA ASP A 95 -1.22 2.12 14.49
C ASP A 95 -2.30 1.83 15.55
N PHE A 96 -3.13 0.81 15.32
CA PHE A 96 -4.20 0.41 16.24
C PHE A 96 -3.76 -0.58 17.32
N ARG A 97 -2.47 -0.97 17.36
CA ARG A 97 -1.96 -1.98 18.30
C ARG A 97 -2.21 -1.60 19.76
N ALA A 98 -2.14 -0.31 20.10
CA ALA A 98 -2.45 0.18 21.46
C ALA A 98 -3.86 -0.22 21.95
N HIS A 99 -4.78 -0.50 21.04
CA HIS A 99 -6.18 -0.86 21.33
C HIS A 99 -6.54 -2.30 20.93
N CYS A 100 -5.58 -3.11 20.48
CA CYS A 100 -5.82 -4.47 19.96
C CYS A 100 -5.03 -5.51 20.78
N ALA A 101 -5.71 -6.27 21.65
CA ALA A 101 -5.08 -7.23 22.56
C ALA A 101 -4.38 -8.37 21.81
N GLU A 102 -4.98 -8.86 20.73
CA GLU A 102 -4.43 -9.91 19.88
C GLU A 102 -3.18 -9.43 19.15
N GLY A 103 -3.19 -8.17 18.68
CA GLY A 103 -2.01 -7.54 18.07
C GLY A 103 -0.87 -7.36 19.07
N GLN A 104 -1.19 -7.07 20.33
CA GLN A 104 -0.20 -6.95 21.41
C GLN A 104 0.52 -8.27 21.72
N GLN A 105 -0.12 -9.40 21.45
CA GLN A 105 0.44 -10.74 21.67
C GLN A 105 1.44 -11.18 20.58
N VAL A 106 1.42 -10.57 19.39
CA VAL A 106 2.27 -11.00 18.25
C VAL A 106 3.75 -10.71 18.48
N GLY A 107 4.10 -9.70 19.29
CA GLY A 107 5.48 -9.35 19.61
C GLY A 107 5.64 -7.93 20.13
N PRO A 108 6.89 -7.50 20.36
CA PRO A 108 7.17 -6.12 20.75
C PRO A 108 6.77 -5.16 19.63
N GLU A 109 6.33 -3.97 20.03
CA GLU A 109 6.05 -2.87 19.13
C GLU A 109 7.33 -2.37 18.44
N LYS A 110 7.19 -2.00 17.17
CA LYS A 110 8.23 -1.35 16.38
C LYS A 110 7.90 0.14 16.28
N SER A 111 8.92 0.99 16.37
CA SER A 111 8.74 2.42 16.12
C SER A 111 8.49 2.67 14.63
N ASP A 112 7.84 3.79 14.31
CA ASP A 112 7.47 4.17 12.94
C ASP A 112 8.68 4.20 11.98
N TRP A 113 9.86 4.53 12.51
CA TRP A 113 11.12 4.59 11.76
C TRP A 113 12.00 3.34 11.90
N ALA A 114 11.58 2.29 12.60
CA ALA A 114 12.40 1.08 12.79
C ALA A 114 12.71 0.32 11.48
N GLY A 115 12.01 0.65 10.38
CA GLY A 115 12.24 0.08 9.05
C GLY A 115 13.23 0.88 8.20
N LEU A 116 13.69 2.04 8.69
CA LEU A 116 14.73 2.82 8.04
C LEU A 116 16.10 2.29 8.47
N GLU A 117 17.00 2.12 7.51
CA GLU A 117 18.41 1.97 7.83
C GLU A 117 18.92 3.27 8.49
N PRO A 118 19.85 3.20 9.46
CA PRO A 118 20.57 4.38 9.92
C PRO A 118 21.19 5.00 8.67
N SER A 119 20.69 6.17 8.29
CA SER A 119 20.92 6.79 7.00
C SER A 119 22.35 6.65 6.50
N GLY A 120 22.54 6.13 5.28
CA GLY A 120 23.75 6.27 4.46
C GLY A 120 24.03 7.71 4.03
N TYR A 121 23.65 8.70 4.85
CA TYR A 121 23.94 10.12 4.68
C TYR A 121 25.40 10.46 5.09
N ASP A 122 26.22 9.47 5.41
CA ASP A 122 27.57 9.65 5.98
C ASP A 122 28.71 9.39 4.98
N SER A 123 28.46 9.35 3.66
CA SER A 123 29.54 9.06 2.68
C SER A 123 29.57 9.91 1.40
N ALA A 124 28.89 11.06 1.36
CA ALA A 124 28.92 11.94 0.18
C ALA A 124 29.27 13.41 0.46
N ARG A 125 30.15 13.67 1.45
CA ARG A 125 30.82 14.98 1.53
C ARG A 125 32.23 14.86 2.11
N GLU A 126 33.14 14.26 1.35
CA GLU A 126 34.52 14.78 1.42
C GLU A 126 34.48 16.24 0.95
N PRO A 127 34.99 17.20 1.74
CA PRO A 127 35.14 18.56 1.26
C PRO A 127 36.17 18.55 0.14
N ASP A 128 35.74 19.02 -1.03
CA ASP A 128 36.59 19.34 -2.16
C ASP A 128 37.72 20.28 -1.69
N GLY A 129 38.96 19.75 -1.66
CA GLY A 129 40.23 20.49 -1.68
C GLY A 129 40.55 21.49 -0.55
N ALA A 130 41.57 21.16 0.25
CA ALA A 130 42.53 22.13 0.80
C ALA A 130 43.93 21.51 0.82
#